data_AF-A0A967J3U4-F1
#
_entry.id   AF-A0A967J3U4-F1
#
_cell.length_a   1.000
_cell.length_b   1.000
_cell.length_c   1.000
_cell.angle_alpha   90.00
_cell.angle_beta   90.00
_cell.angle_gamma   90.00
#
_symmetry.space_group_name_H-M   'P 1'
#
loop_
_entity.id
_entity.type
_entity.pdbx_description
1 polymer ?
#
loop_
_entity_poly.entity_id
_entity_poly.type
_entity_poly.pdbx_seq_one_letter_code
_entity_poly.pdbx_strand_id
1 'polypeptide(L)'
;MSSLVATLVLILVALLGARFSFSTETVPPGPRLLFRTGTHFLLVGFALGPAALGLLTPEATRGLFPFLALGLGWVGFHFGLQLGRDSLRLF
;
A
#
# COMPACT_ATOMS: atom_id res chain seq x y z
N MET A 1 17.84 -7.47 -13.52
CA MET A 1 18.06 -6.83 -12.21
C MET A 1 17.91 -7.88 -11.14
N SER A 2 18.69 -7.87 -10.06
CA SER A 2 18.48 -8.83 -8.95
C SER A 2 17.12 -8.56 -8.29
N SER A 3 16.39 -9.62 -7.92
CA SER A 3 15.04 -9.50 -7.32
C SER A 3 15.03 -8.65 -6.05
N LEU A 4 16.15 -8.64 -5.31
CA LEU A 4 16.38 -7.77 -4.16
C LEU A 4 16.32 -6.28 -4.53
N VAL A 5 16.99 -5.88 -5.61
CA VAL A 5 17.06 -4.47 -6.05
C VAL A 5 15.69 -4.01 -6.52
N ALA A 6 14.95 -4.86 -7.25
CA ALA A 6 13.56 -4.55 -7.64
C ALA A 6 12.67 -4.34 -6.41
N THR A 7 12.76 -5.21 -5.41
CA THR A 7 12.03 -5.07 -4.14
C THR A 7 12.40 -3.79 -3.40
N LEU A 8 13.69 -3.46 -3.29
CA LEU A 8 14.15 -2.24 -2.64
C LEU A 8 13.63 -0.99 -3.36
N VAL A 9 13.66 -0.98 -4.71
CA VAL A 9 13.11 0.12 -5.51
C VAL A 9 11.61 0.27 -5.29
N LEU A 10 10.86 -0.84 -5.25
CA LEU A 10 9.42 -0.82 -4.97
C LEU A 10 9.12 -0.26 -3.57
N ILE A 11 9.87 -0.69 -2.55
CA ILE A 11 9.75 -0.15 -1.19
C ILE A 11 10.06 1.35 -1.19
N LEU A 12 11.12 1.78 -1.88
CA LEU A 12 11.51 3.19 -1.96
C LEU A 12 10.44 4.05 -2.63
N VAL A 13 9.87 3.58 -3.75
CA VAL A 13 8.76 4.24 -4.44
C VAL A 13 7.54 4.32 -3.54
N ALA A 14 7.21 3.25 -2.80
CA ALA A 14 6.10 3.24 -1.87
C ALA A 14 6.32 4.25 -0.71
N LEU A 15 7.51 4.29 -0.12
CA LEU A 15 7.84 5.21 0.98
C LEU A 15 7.87 6.67 0.53
N LEU A 16 8.46 6.96 -0.63
CA LEU A 16 8.45 8.31 -1.20
C LEU A 16 7.02 8.73 -1.55
N GLY A 17 6.26 7.85 -2.21
CA GLY A 17 4.85 8.07 -2.49
C GLY A 17 4.07 8.37 -1.22
N ALA A 18 4.30 7.63 -0.13
CA ALA A 18 3.55 7.83 1.11
C ALA A 18 3.89 9.19 1.75
N ARG A 19 5.17 9.56 1.75
CA ARG A 19 5.63 10.85 2.28
C ARG A 19 5.01 12.03 1.52
N PHE A 20 4.87 11.93 0.20
CA PHE A 20 4.40 13.04 -0.63
C PHE A 20 2.88 13.04 -0.86
N SER A 21 2.25 11.87 -0.97
CA SER A 21 0.84 11.76 -1.34
C SER A 21 -0.14 12.06 -0.20
N PHE A 22 0.24 11.82 1.06
CA PHE A 22 -0.69 12.04 2.18
C PHE A 22 -0.77 13.51 2.64
N SER A 23 0.09 14.40 2.12
CA SER A 23 -0.07 15.85 2.28
C SER A 23 -1.16 16.35 1.31
N THR A 24 -2.41 16.25 1.74
CA THR A 24 -3.60 16.62 0.93
C THR A 24 -4.11 18.03 1.21
N GLU A 25 -3.32 18.88 1.87
CA GLU A 25 -3.67 20.27 2.18
C GLU A 25 -3.78 21.14 0.91
N THR A 26 -2.97 20.84 -0.12
CA THR A 26 -2.88 21.63 -1.36
C THR A 26 -3.51 20.94 -2.57
N VAL A 27 -4.10 19.75 -2.41
CA VAL A 27 -4.64 18.95 -3.51
C VAL A 27 -6.09 19.35 -3.83
N PRO A 28 -6.44 19.59 -5.12
CA PRO A 28 -7.81 19.91 -5.53
C PRO A 28 -8.84 18.86 -5.07
N PRO A 29 -10.10 19.24 -4.82
CA PRO A 29 -11.09 18.37 -4.21
C PRO A 29 -11.35 17.05 -4.95
N GLY A 30 -11.21 17.03 -6.28
CA GLY A 30 -11.41 15.83 -7.10
C GLY A 30 -10.45 14.68 -6.74
N PRO A 31 -9.14 14.80 -7.02
CA PRO A 31 -8.18 13.73 -6.73
C PRO A 31 -7.90 13.53 -5.23
N ARG A 32 -8.34 14.46 -4.37
CA ARG A 32 -8.08 14.43 -2.92
C ARG A 32 -8.46 13.09 -2.28
N LEU A 33 -9.56 12.48 -2.70
CA LEU A 33 -9.99 11.18 -2.18
C LEU A 33 -8.98 10.07 -2.50
N LEU A 34 -8.53 9.98 -3.75
CA LEU A 34 -7.57 8.97 -4.22
C LEU A 34 -6.21 9.04 -3.53
N PHE A 35 -5.77 10.25 -3.18
CA PHE A 35 -4.55 10.46 -2.42
C PHE A 35 -4.75 10.13 -0.94
N ARG A 36 -5.87 10.55 -0.35
CA ARG A 36 -6.17 10.35 1.08
C ARG A 36 -6.41 8.89 1.46
N THR A 37 -7.00 8.10 0.57
CA THR A 37 -7.23 6.65 0.78
C THR A 37 -6.06 5.78 0.33
N GLY A 38 -5.04 6.35 -0.32
CA GLY A 38 -3.94 5.59 -0.91
C GLY A 38 -4.29 4.84 -2.21
N THR A 39 -5.47 5.06 -2.80
CA THR A 39 -5.92 4.36 -4.02
C THR A 39 -4.97 4.55 -5.21
N HIS A 40 -4.27 5.68 -5.28
CA HIS A 40 -3.25 5.93 -6.30
C HIS A 40 -2.11 4.87 -6.29
N PHE A 41 -1.80 4.23 -5.16
CA PHE A 41 -0.84 3.12 -5.14
C PHE A 41 -1.33 1.89 -5.89
N LEU A 42 -2.65 1.67 -5.99
CA LEU A 42 -3.21 0.60 -6.81
C LEU A 42 -3.01 0.90 -8.30
N LEU A 43 -3.15 2.16 -8.71
CA LEU A 43 -2.88 2.59 -10.09
C LEU A 43 -1.40 2.42 -10.43
N VAL A 44 -0.49 2.78 -9.52
CA VAL A 44 0.95 2.56 -9.66
C VAL A 44 1.25 1.06 -9.75
N GLY A 45 0.68 0.24 -8.87
CA GLY A 45 0.83 -1.22 -8.91
C GLY A 45 0.33 -1.83 -10.24
N PHE A 46 -0.81 -1.36 -10.75
CA PHE A 46 -1.32 -1.76 -12.06
C PHE A 46 -0.36 -1.38 -13.20
N ALA A 47 0.16 -0.15 -13.20
CA ALA A 47 1.11 0.32 -14.20
C ALA A 47 2.46 -0.44 -14.15
N LEU A 48 2.89 -0.86 -12.96
CA LEU A 48 4.09 -1.69 -12.76
C LEU A 48 3.82 -3.17 -13.08
N GLY A 49 2.56 -3.58 -13.15
CA GLY A 49 2.11 -4.93 -13.40
C GLY A 49 2.40 -5.45 -14.82
N PRO A 50 2.12 -6.74 -15.06
CA PRO A 50 2.36 -7.41 -16.34
C PRO A 50 1.56 -6.83 -17.51
N ALA A 51 0.44 -6.15 -17.24
CA ALA A 51 -0.38 -5.50 -18.25
C ALA A 51 0.23 -4.20 -18.83
N ALA A 52 1.28 -3.65 -18.19
CA ALA A 52 1.90 -2.40 -18.60
C ALA A 52 3.43 -2.53 -18.63
N LEU A 53 4.13 -2.19 -17.55
CA LEU A 53 5.62 -2.16 -17.54
C LEU A 53 6.27 -3.54 -17.32
N GLY A 54 5.53 -4.54 -16.85
CA GLY A 54 6.05 -5.91 -16.67
C GLY A 54 7.06 -6.06 -15.53
N LEU A 55 7.17 -5.08 -14.63
CA LEU A 55 8.16 -5.06 -13.55
C LEU A 55 7.72 -5.93 -12.36
N LEU A 56 6.42 -6.03 -12.10
CA LEU A 56 5.83 -6.90 -11.08
C LEU A 56 5.42 -8.24 -11.68
N THR A 57 6.38 -9.17 -11.83
CA THR A 57 6.10 -10.54 -12.26
C THR A 57 5.46 -11.37 -11.15
N PRO A 58 4.73 -12.47 -11.47
CA PRO A 58 4.16 -13.36 -10.45
C PRO A 58 5.18 -13.85 -9.42
N GLU A 59 6.41 -14.13 -9.86
CA GLU A 59 7.53 -14.56 -9.01
C GLU A 59 7.97 -13.44 -8.06
N ALA A 60 8.09 -12.20 -8.57
CA ALA A 60 8.41 -11.04 -7.75
C ALA A 60 7.32 -10.78 -6.71
N THR A 61 6.04 -10.86 -7.10
CA THR A 61 4.91 -10.67 -6.20
C THR A 61 4.86 -11.74 -5.10
N ARG A 62 5.20 -13.00 -5.41
CA ARG A 62 5.38 -14.06 -4.40
C ARG A 62 6.49 -13.72 -3.41
N GLY A 63 7.62 -13.20 -3.89
CA GLY A 63 8.72 -12.73 -3.04
C GLY A 63 8.35 -11.54 -2.13
N LEU A 64 7.38 -10.72 -2.56
CA LEU A 64 6.88 -9.57 -1.79
C LEU A 64 5.81 -9.93 -0.74
N PHE A 65 5.21 -11.12 -0.85
CA PHE A 65 4.11 -11.55 0.03
C PHE A 65 4.43 -11.44 1.54
N PRO A 66 5.63 -11.81 2.04
CA PRO A 66 5.93 -11.69 3.47
C PRO A 66 5.78 -10.27 4.01
N PHE A 67 6.12 -9.25 3.22
CA PHE A 67 5.96 -7.85 3.61
C PHE A 67 4.49 -7.43 3.63
N LEU A 68 3.70 -7.89 2.67
CA LEU A 68 2.26 -7.66 2.63
C LEU A 68 1.57 -8.32 3.83
N ALA A 69 1.90 -9.58 4.11
CA ALA A 69 1.35 -10.33 5.24
C ALA A 69 1.71 -9.68 6.57
N LEU A 70 2.97 -9.26 6.75
CA LEU A 70 3.41 -8.55 7.95
C LEU A 70 2.68 -7.21 8.12
N GLY A 71 2.60 -6.40 7.05
CA GLY A 71 1.93 -5.11 7.08
C GLY A 71 0.44 -5.21 7.40
N LEU A 72 -0.28 -6.11 6.72
CA LEU A 72 -1.70 -6.34 6.98
C LEU A 72 -1.95 -6.96 8.36
N GLY A 73 -1.09 -7.89 8.79
CA GLY A 73 -1.13 -8.46 10.12
C GLY A 73 -0.93 -7.40 11.20
N TRP A 74 0.01 -6.49 11.02
CA TRP A 74 0.27 -5.37 11.93
C TRP A 74 -0.92 -4.40 12.01
N VAL A 75 -1.50 -4.05 10.86
CA VAL A 75 -2.71 -3.20 10.79
C VAL A 75 -3.87 -3.88 11.51
N GLY A 76 -4.16 -5.15 11.18
CA GLY A 76 -5.23 -5.93 11.82
C GLY A 76 -5.03 -6.08 13.32
N PHE A 77 -3.79 -6.31 13.76
CA PHE A 77 -3.43 -6.38 15.17
C PHE A 77 -3.71 -5.04 15.89
N HIS A 78 -3.30 -3.91 15.32
CA HIS A 78 -3.57 -2.59 15.91
C HIS A 78 -5.07 -2.31 16.07
N PHE A 79 -5.87 -2.60 15.05
CA PHE A 79 -7.33 -2.44 15.13
C PHE A 79 -7.95 -3.44 16.12
N GLY A 80 -7.44 -4.68 16.15
CA GLY A 80 -7.90 -5.71 17.08
C GLY A 80 -7.67 -5.34 18.55
N LEU A 81 -6.52 -4.74 18.88
CA LEU A 81 -6.23 -4.24 20.23
C LEU A 81 -7.17 -3.10 20.67
N GLN A 82 -7.65 -2.28 19.72
CA GLN A 82 -8.58 -1.18 19.99
C GLN A 82 -10.04 -1.65 20.04
N LEU A 83 -10.31 -2.90 19.68
CA LEU A 83 -11.66 -3.45 19.64
C LEU A 83 -12.15 -3.77 21.06
N GLY A 84 -12.81 -2.79 21.67
CA GLY A 84 -13.49 -2.96 22.95
C GLY A 84 -14.74 -3.85 22.83
N ARG A 85 -14.98 -4.71 23.83
CA ARG A 85 -16.20 -5.52 23.91
C ARG A 85 -17.47 -4.67 23.99
N ASP A 86 -17.38 -3.48 24.58
CA ASP A 86 -18.53 -2.57 24.69
C ASP A 86 -18.91 -1.95 23.33
N SER A 87 -17.93 -1.70 22.45
CA SER A 87 -18.18 -1.27 21.08
C SER A 87 -18.91 -2.33 20.25
N LEU A 88 -18.71 -3.61 20.56
CA LEU A 88 -19.35 -4.73 19.88
C LEU A 88 -20.80 -4.97 20.35
N ARG A 89 -21.21 -4.42 21.49
CA ARG A 89 -22.59 -4.56 22.01
C ARG A 89 -23.57 -3.54 21.43
N LEU A 90 -23.06 -2.51 20.75
CA LEU A 90 -23.83 -1.42 20.14
C LEU A 90 -24.25 -1.71 18.69
N PHE A 91 -23.84 -2.86 18.14
CA PHE A 91 -24.23 -3.39 16.82
C PHE A 91 -24.93 -4.73 17.00
#